data_AF-A0A949CJU0-F1
#
_entry.id   AF-A0A949CJU0-F1
#
_cell.length_a   1.000
_cell.length_b   1.000
_cell.length_c   1.000
_cell.angle_alpha   90.00
_cell.angle_beta   90.00
_cell.angle_gamma   90.00
#
_symmetry.space_group_name_H-M   'P 1'
#
loop_
_entity.id
_entity.type
_entity.pdbx_description
1 polymer ?
#
loop_
_entity_poly.entity_id
_entity_poly.type
_entity_poly.pdbx_seq_one_letter_code
_entity_poly.pdbx_strand_id
1 'polypeptide(L)'
;MERRAFLTGVGGMTLALPVLDAMGTGVTDTPPRRFCAIYTANGMSLPKEEHGIDEWSWFPRAEKDGRFVFGKSTEPLSPFRDKLSFLGGLHHPSGPKADPHVCSDMWLTGAPLHNPKPGTFNTVGLDQVIALHTKQHCRQPSLVLSIDAGTGFLSRTGTISYDLEGRPIPAENSPRRVFDRLFRVDRVSLQSERAELRRRIRLVDAVLESARSLQQRLGQSDRDRMDEYLTSLNEVEARLEMSERWIDIPLKDQDYTGLNLEVTNEDDPAEYYRTMFDLIALAFDADITRSVTFMLNREDGMGISNTFPLKLGLSKPHHNLSHATDKEGQLDFAKHDLFLSQQISRFLTKLDGYQDRLASVLDNTVVLFGSGASTTHNSRNLPTMVIGGTAMGLQHGQYWRSDETRLSNVYLSILRSMGIDAESFSDSTGTIAETIFTRV
;
A
#
# COMPACT_ATOMS: atom_id res chain seq x y z
N MET A 1 6.79 -17.33 -31.16
CA MET A 1 6.84 -18.82 -31.20
C MET A 1 8.29 -19.22 -31.08
N GLU A 2 8.82 -19.91 -30.07
CA GLU A 2 8.36 -20.41 -28.76
C GLU A 2 9.61 -20.31 -27.86
N ARG A 3 9.52 -19.68 -26.68
CA ARG A 3 10.66 -19.55 -25.73
C ARG A 3 10.63 -20.69 -24.70
N ARG A 4 10.42 -21.92 -25.13
CA ARG A 4 10.55 -23.14 -24.30
C ARG A 4 11.51 -24.09 -25.01
N ALA A 5 12.69 -24.28 -24.46
CA ALA A 5 13.60 -25.31 -24.92
C ALA A 5 13.16 -26.64 -24.32
N PHE A 6 12.89 -27.64 -25.17
CA PHE A 6 12.55 -28.99 -24.76
C PHE A 6 13.70 -29.93 -25.14
N LEU A 7 14.18 -30.73 -24.18
CA LEU A 7 15.01 -31.88 -24.51
C LEU A 7 14.10 -33.07 -24.79
N THR A 8 14.29 -33.67 -25.96
CA THR A 8 13.61 -34.91 -26.34
C THR A 8 14.57 -36.07 -26.10
N GLY A 9 14.33 -36.86 -25.06
CA GLY A 9 15.11 -38.07 -24.77
C GLY A 9 14.69 -39.24 -25.66
N VAL A 10 15.53 -40.28 -25.72
CA VAL A 10 15.38 -41.49 -26.58
C VAL A 10 14.07 -42.29 -26.34
N GLY A 11 13.24 -41.91 -25.36
CA GLY A 11 11.92 -42.50 -25.09
C GLY A 11 10.71 -41.60 -25.35
N GLY A 12 10.85 -40.45 -26.01
CA GLY A 12 9.72 -39.57 -26.34
C GLY A 12 9.10 -38.81 -25.15
N MET A 13 9.74 -38.84 -23.98
CA MET A 13 9.37 -37.96 -22.85
C MET A 13 9.98 -36.58 -23.04
N THR A 14 9.13 -35.55 -23.09
CA THR A 14 9.50 -34.14 -23.02
C THR A 14 9.62 -33.72 -21.56
N LEU A 15 10.84 -33.39 -21.13
CA LEU A 15 11.08 -32.75 -19.84
C LEU A 15 11.20 -31.24 -20.05
N ALA A 16 10.37 -30.47 -19.34
CA ALA A 16 10.54 -29.01 -19.27
C ALA A 16 11.79 -28.71 -18.44
N LEU A 17 12.78 -28.05 -19.06
CA LEU A 17 14.01 -27.68 -18.38
C LEU A 17 13.75 -26.54 -17.37
N PRO A 18 14.34 -26.58 -16.16
CA PRO A 18 14.46 -25.41 -15.30
C PRO A 18 15.18 -24.27 -16.03
N VAL A 19 14.82 -23.03 -15.75
CA VAL A 19 15.53 -21.84 -16.26
C VAL A 19 16.97 -21.88 -15.73
N LEU A 20 17.95 -22.07 -16.63
CA LEU A 20 19.37 -22.10 -16.27
C LEU A 20 19.94 -20.68 -16.18
N ASP A 21 20.79 -20.46 -15.17
CA ASP A 21 21.50 -19.22 -14.78
C ASP A 21 22.40 -18.55 -15.85
N ALA A 22 22.39 -19.02 -17.09
CA ALA A 22 23.21 -18.45 -18.17
C ALA A 22 22.65 -17.12 -18.75
N MET A 23 21.57 -16.55 -18.19
CA MET A 23 20.85 -15.38 -18.71
C MET A 23 21.11 -14.05 -17.96
N GLY A 24 22.15 -14.00 -17.13
CA GLY A 24 22.56 -12.77 -16.44
C GLY A 24 22.37 -12.89 -14.93
N THR A 25 23.48 -13.17 -14.26
CA THR A 25 23.59 -13.21 -12.80
C THR A 25 23.46 -11.80 -12.24
N GLY A 26 22.37 -11.54 -11.50
CA GLY A 26 22.18 -10.25 -10.83
C GLY A 26 20.84 -10.00 -10.13
N VAL A 27 19.86 -10.91 -10.23
CA VAL A 27 18.58 -10.80 -9.50
C VAL A 27 18.37 -12.09 -8.71
N THR A 28 18.52 -11.99 -7.39
CA THR A 28 18.49 -13.05 -6.38
C THR A 28 17.44 -14.15 -6.66
N ASP A 29 17.77 -15.40 -6.33
CA ASP A 29 16.88 -16.58 -6.43
C ASP A 29 15.55 -16.45 -5.68
N THR A 30 15.45 -15.48 -4.77
CA THR A 30 14.27 -15.28 -3.93
C THR A 30 13.16 -14.56 -4.69
N PRO A 31 11.91 -15.08 -4.70
CA PRO A 31 10.77 -14.39 -5.26
C PRO A 31 10.59 -12.99 -4.66
N PRO A 32 10.14 -12.00 -5.45
CA PRO A 32 10.13 -10.63 -4.99
C PRO A 32 9.01 -10.39 -3.98
N ARG A 33 9.35 -9.94 -2.76
CA ARG A 33 8.34 -9.63 -1.74
C ARG A 33 7.84 -8.20 -1.90
N ARG A 34 6.53 -8.03 -1.91
CA ARG A 34 5.88 -6.72 -2.13
C ARG A 34 4.85 -6.44 -1.05
N PHE A 35 4.56 -5.17 -0.86
CA PHE A 35 3.57 -4.67 0.08
C PHE A 35 2.68 -3.62 -0.58
N CYS A 36 1.38 -3.68 -0.30
CA CYS A 36 0.40 -2.69 -0.73
C CYS A 36 -0.55 -2.37 0.43
N ALA A 37 -0.60 -1.11 0.86
CA ALA A 37 -1.59 -0.65 1.81
C ALA A 37 -2.68 0.15 1.10
N ILE A 38 -3.94 -0.24 1.30
CA ILE A 38 -5.12 0.40 0.75
C ILE A 38 -5.96 0.91 1.93
N TYR A 39 -6.24 2.22 1.96
CA TYR A 39 -6.94 2.86 3.07
C TYR A 39 -8.29 3.40 2.65
N THR A 40 -9.34 3.12 3.43
CA THR A 40 -10.60 3.86 3.37
C THR A 40 -10.82 4.64 4.66
N ALA A 41 -11.33 5.86 4.55
CA ALA A 41 -11.54 6.74 5.70
C ALA A 41 -12.83 6.38 6.47
N ASN A 42 -12.96 6.87 7.70
CA ASN A 42 -14.20 6.87 8.49
C ASN A 42 -14.82 5.48 8.80
N GLY A 43 -14.05 4.41 8.67
CA GLY A 43 -14.51 3.05 8.90
C GLY A 43 -15.30 2.44 7.75
N MET A 44 -16.07 1.41 8.09
CA MET A 44 -16.89 0.63 7.17
C MET A 44 -18.23 0.33 7.86
N SER A 45 -19.25 -0.05 7.12
CA SER A 45 -20.57 -0.26 7.68
C SER A 45 -20.59 -1.42 8.67
N LEU A 46 -20.93 -1.10 9.91
CA LEU A 46 -21.20 -2.04 11.00
C LEU A 46 -22.63 -1.81 11.48
N PRO A 47 -23.63 -2.38 10.77
CA PRO A 47 -25.02 -2.09 11.06
C PRO A 47 -25.40 -2.46 12.50
N LYS A 48 -26.34 -1.69 13.06
CA LYS A 48 -26.93 -2.05 14.34
C LYS A 48 -27.86 -3.26 14.16
N GLU A 49 -27.81 -4.18 15.13
CA GLU A 49 -28.65 -5.39 15.16
C GLU A 49 -30.15 -5.06 15.03
N GLU A 50 -30.61 -3.97 15.64
CA GLU A 50 -32.01 -3.51 15.59
C GLU A 50 -32.52 -3.21 14.16
N HIS A 51 -31.61 -2.95 13.21
CA HIS A 51 -31.98 -2.66 11.82
C HIS A 51 -32.21 -3.93 10.98
N GLY A 52 -31.78 -5.10 11.46
CA GLY A 52 -31.97 -6.39 10.80
C GLY A 52 -31.35 -6.45 9.40
N ILE A 53 -30.15 -5.87 9.25
CA ILE A 53 -29.35 -5.88 8.02
C ILE A 53 -27.92 -6.37 8.30
N ASP A 54 -27.76 -7.27 9.27
CA ASP A 54 -26.45 -7.78 9.70
C ASP A 54 -25.69 -8.47 8.57
N GLU A 55 -26.39 -8.96 7.53
CA GLU A 55 -25.75 -9.52 6.35
C GLU A 55 -25.02 -8.48 5.51
N TRP A 56 -25.19 -7.19 5.79
CA TRP A 56 -24.45 -6.07 5.19
C TRP A 56 -23.28 -5.58 6.04
N SER A 57 -22.97 -6.23 7.16
CA SER A 57 -21.80 -5.89 7.97
C SER A 57 -20.50 -6.12 7.20
N TRP A 58 -19.53 -5.22 7.37
CA TRP A 58 -18.17 -5.39 6.85
C TRP A 58 -17.50 -6.64 7.42
N PHE A 59 -17.53 -6.79 8.75
CA PHE A 59 -16.94 -7.97 9.39
C PHE A 59 -17.75 -9.20 9.03
N PRO A 60 -17.09 -10.30 8.63
CA PRO A 60 -17.80 -11.51 8.31
C PRO A 60 -18.35 -12.16 9.58
N ARG A 61 -19.30 -13.08 9.40
CA ARG A 61 -19.81 -13.89 10.50
C ARG A 61 -18.84 -15.04 10.77
N ALA A 62 -18.38 -15.19 12.01
CA ALA A 62 -17.57 -16.33 12.41
C ALA A 62 -18.39 -17.64 12.38
N GLU A 63 -17.79 -18.72 11.88
CA GLU A 63 -18.27 -20.09 12.04
C GLU A 63 -17.53 -20.78 13.20
N LYS A 64 -18.04 -21.93 13.65
CA LYS A 64 -17.52 -22.66 14.83
C LYS A 64 -16.11 -23.22 14.66
N ASP A 65 -15.60 -23.31 13.43
CA ASP A 65 -14.30 -23.88 13.07
C ASP A 65 -13.25 -22.82 12.69
N GLY A 66 -13.52 -21.53 12.96
CA GLY A 66 -12.63 -20.42 12.62
C GLY A 66 -12.74 -19.94 11.18
N ARG A 67 -13.53 -20.64 10.34
CA ARG A 67 -13.94 -20.11 9.03
C ARG A 67 -14.97 -19.01 9.24
N PHE A 68 -15.27 -18.31 8.15
CA PHE A 68 -16.20 -17.19 8.19
C PHE A 68 -17.13 -17.17 6.98
N VAL A 69 -18.32 -16.60 7.17
CA VAL A 69 -19.30 -16.35 6.10
C VAL A 69 -19.20 -14.90 5.68
N PHE A 70 -18.97 -14.65 4.39
CA PHE A 70 -18.97 -13.31 3.83
C PHE A 70 -20.34 -12.65 3.99
N GLY A 71 -20.34 -11.35 4.27
CA GLY A 71 -21.52 -10.51 4.14
C GLY A 71 -21.69 -10.04 2.70
N LYS A 72 -22.84 -9.43 2.38
CA LYS A 72 -23.12 -8.83 1.07
C LYS A 72 -22.04 -7.82 0.66
N SER A 73 -21.57 -6.99 1.59
CA SER A 73 -20.53 -5.99 1.30
C SER A 73 -19.16 -6.58 0.96
N THR A 74 -18.90 -7.83 1.34
CA THR A 74 -17.61 -8.50 1.12
C THR A 74 -17.72 -9.72 0.20
N GLU A 75 -18.91 -10.06 -0.28
CA GLU A 75 -19.19 -11.18 -1.20
C GLU A 75 -18.29 -11.21 -2.45
N PRO A 76 -17.96 -10.07 -3.12
CA PRO A 76 -17.07 -10.07 -4.28
C PRO A 76 -15.67 -10.62 -4.00
N LEU A 77 -15.25 -10.67 -2.74
CA LEU A 77 -13.94 -11.17 -2.30
C LEU A 77 -13.94 -12.69 -2.07
N SER A 78 -15.11 -13.34 -2.14
CA SER A 78 -15.25 -14.79 -1.90
C SER A 78 -14.35 -15.70 -2.75
N PRO A 79 -13.98 -15.39 -4.02
CA PRO A 79 -13.03 -16.20 -4.78
C PRO A 79 -11.63 -16.27 -4.14
N PHE A 80 -11.29 -15.31 -3.28
CA PHE A 80 -9.98 -15.19 -2.62
C PHE A 80 -9.99 -15.67 -1.17
N ARG A 81 -11.02 -16.42 -0.73
CA ARG A 81 -11.16 -16.93 0.65
C ARG A 81 -9.86 -17.49 1.21
N ASP A 82 -9.19 -18.36 0.45
CA ASP A 82 -7.96 -19.05 0.87
C ASP A 82 -6.70 -18.17 0.74
N LYS A 83 -6.87 -16.91 0.32
CA LYS A 83 -5.82 -15.90 0.17
C LYS A 83 -6.11 -14.62 0.96
N LEU A 84 -7.15 -14.58 1.80
CA LEU A 84 -7.43 -13.44 2.66
C LEU A 84 -7.87 -13.83 4.08
N SER A 85 -7.75 -12.88 4.99
CA SER A 85 -8.27 -13.01 6.36
C SER A 85 -8.74 -11.68 6.89
N PHE A 86 -9.83 -11.72 7.66
CA PHE A 86 -10.36 -10.57 8.37
C PHE A 86 -9.76 -10.52 9.77
N LEU A 87 -9.43 -9.32 10.25
CA LEU A 87 -8.91 -9.09 11.59
C LEU A 87 -9.82 -8.09 12.32
N GLY A 88 -10.42 -8.52 13.43
CA GLY A 88 -11.31 -7.69 14.27
C GLY A 88 -10.73 -7.44 15.67
N GLY A 89 -11.26 -6.42 16.36
CA GLY A 89 -10.84 -6.04 17.71
C GLY A 89 -9.54 -5.22 17.79
N LEU A 90 -8.88 -4.98 16.65
CA LEU A 90 -7.67 -4.17 16.59
C LEU A 90 -7.92 -2.71 16.98
N HIS A 91 -6.91 -2.07 17.56
CA HIS A 91 -6.98 -0.65 17.90
C HIS A 91 -5.61 0.04 17.84
N HIS A 92 -5.64 1.36 17.77
CA HIS A 92 -4.49 2.22 18.05
C HIS A 92 -4.59 2.75 19.49
N PRO A 93 -3.68 2.37 20.41
CA PRO A 93 -3.65 2.89 21.78
C PRO A 93 -3.65 4.41 21.87
N SER A 94 -3.04 5.06 20.88
CA SER A 94 -2.98 6.51 20.76
C SER A 94 -4.16 7.13 20.01
N GLY A 95 -5.28 6.42 19.91
CA GLY A 95 -6.49 6.81 19.20
C GLY A 95 -6.94 8.27 19.39
N PRO A 96 -7.80 8.80 18.52
CA PRO A 96 -8.16 10.22 18.50
C PRO A 96 -8.71 10.65 19.85
N LYS A 97 -8.03 11.63 20.48
CA LYS A 97 -8.47 12.22 21.76
C LYS A 97 -9.13 13.58 21.56
N ALA A 98 -8.50 14.45 20.77
CA ALA A 98 -8.92 15.84 20.57
C ALA A 98 -9.52 16.07 19.18
N ASP A 99 -8.91 15.50 18.14
CA ASP A 99 -9.42 15.59 16.77
C ASP A 99 -9.81 14.20 16.27
N PRO A 100 -11.09 13.95 15.93
CA PRO A 100 -11.52 12.67 15.40
C PRO A 100 -10.86 12.26 14.08
N HIS A 101 -10.38 13.22 13.27
CA HIS A 101 -9.93 12.93 11.90
C HIS A 101 -8.46 12.49 11.80
N VAL A 102 -7.73 12.39 12.92
CA VAL A 102 -6.33 11.88 12.89
C VAL A 102 -6.25 10.37 12.63
N CYS A 103 -7.38 9.69 12.45
CA CYS A 103 -7.46 8.26 12.16
C CYS A 103 -6.64 7.88 10.92
N SER A 104 -6.71 8.65 9.83
CA SER A 104 -5.91 8.43 8.63
C SER A 104 -4.43 8.71 8.85
N ASP A 105 -4.12 9.75 9.62
CA ASP A 105 -2.74 10.18 9.88
C ASP A 105 -1.96 9.11 10.66
N MET A 106 -2.61 8.47 11.64
CA MET A 106 -1.95 7.45 12.46
C MET A 106 -2.04 6.04 11.87
N TRP A 107 -2.83 5.79 10.82
CA TRP A 107 -3.15 4.42 10.40
C TRP A 107 -1.90 3.59 10.18
N LEU A 108 -1.03 3.94 9.22
CA LEU A 108 0.21 3.18 8.93
C LEU A 108 1.40 3.49 9.86
N THR A 109 1.25 4.38 10.83
CA THR A 109 2.38 4.85 11.67
C THR A 109 2.24 4.46 13.14
N GLY A 110 1.01 4.31 13.64
CA GLY A 110 0.71 4.13 15.07
C GLY A 110 1.09 5.34 15.94
N ALA A 111 1.38 6.50 15.33
CA ALA A 111 1.97 7.63 16.04
C ALA A 111 1.02 8.23 17.10
N PRO A 112 1.56 8.69 18.24
CA PRO A 112 0.79 9.39 19.26
C PRO A 112 0.52 10.84 18.87
N LEU A 113 -0.44 11.06 17.96
CA LEU A 113 -0.78 12.37 17.41
C LEU A 113 -1.65 13.25 18.33
N HIS A 114 -1.93 12.80 19.56
CA HIS A 114 -2.62 13.62 20.54
C HIS A 114 -1.64 14.55 21.25
N ASN A 115 -1.82 15.87 21.08
CA ASN A 115 -0.94 16.93 21.61
C ASN A 115 0.52 16.84 21.09
N PRO A 116 0.77 16.92 19.77
CA PRO A 116 2.13 16.95 19.25
C PRO A 116 2.86 18.16 19.83
N LYS A 117 4.14 17.98 20.16
CA LYS A 117 5.00 19.13 20.53
C LYS A 117 5.18 19.99 19.26
N PRO A 118 5.27 21.32 19.37
CA PRO A 118 5.63 22.15 18.23
C PRO A 118 6.94 21.63 17.60
N GLY A 119 6.92 21.31 16.30
CA GLY A 119 8.07 20.74 15.59
C GLY A 119 8.18 19.21 15.60
N THR A 120 7.27 18.46 16.24
CA THR A 120 7.20 16.99 16.08
C THR A 120 6.16 16.63 15.03
N PHE A 121 6.57 15.86 14.02
CA PHE A 121 5.72 15.33 12.96
C PHE A 121 5.12 13.98 13.36
N ASN A 122 4.64 13.23 12.37
CA ASN A 122 4.23 11.84 12.52
C ASN A 122 5.45 10.95 12.87
N THR A 123 5.30 9.64 12.84
CA THR A 123 6.43 8.71 12.77
C THR A 123 6.49 8.06 11.38
N VAL A 124 7.57 7.35 11.10
CA VAL A 124 7.73 6.60 9.86
C VAL A 124 6.55 5.66 9.58
N GLY A 125 6.08 5.65 8.34
CA GLY A 125 5.06 4.71 7.87
C GLY A 125 5.61 3.31 7.65
N LEU A 126 4.79 2.28 7.90
CA LEU A 126 5.12 0.88 7.61
C LEU A 126 5.64 0.70 6.17
N ASP A 127 5.00 1.37 5.21
CA ASP A 127 5.33 1.31 3.80
C ASP A 127 6.73 1.87 3.50
N GLN A 128 7.16 2.90 4.23
CA GLN A 128 8.49 3.51 4.08
C GLN A 128 9.58 2.71 4.77
N VAL A 129 9.29 2.04 5.89
CA VAL A 129 10.20 1.04 6.46
C VAL A 129 10.43 -0.09 5.45
N ILE A 130 9.37 -0.59 4.81
CA ILE A 130 9.49 -1.61 3.77
C ILE A 130 10.30 -1.07 2.58
N ALA A 131 9.96 0.11 2.08
CA ALA A 131 10.67 0.74 0.95
C ALA A 131 12.17 0.89 1.24
N LEU A 132 12.55 1.30 2.46
CA LEU A 132 13.94 1.42 2.89
C LEU A 132 14.70 0.10 2.77
N HIS A 133 14.08 -1.02 3.15
CA HIS A 133 14.70 -2.35 3.14
C HIS A 133 14.67 -3.03 1.77
N THR A 134 13.81 -2.59 0.85
CA THR A 134 13.65 -3.21 -0.46
C THR A 134 14.14 -2.35 -1.62
N LYS A 135 14.55 -1.09 -1.38
CA LYS A 135 14.93 -0.10 -2.42
C LYS A 135 16.00 -0.59 -3.40
N GLN A 136 16.92 -1.45 -2.96
CA GLN A 136 17.96 -2.03 -3.80
C GLN A 136 17.44 -3.07 -4.81
N HIS A 137 16.21 -3.53 -4.66
CA HIS A 137 15.58 -4.59 -5.46
C HIS A 137 14.52 -4.07 -6.45
N CYS A 138 14.39 -2.76 -6.62
CA CYS A 138 13.41 -2.16 -7.52
C CYS A 138 13.83 -0.78 -8.01
N ARG A 139 13.24 -0.32 -9.12
CA ARG A 139 13.53 1.00 -9.71
C ARG A 139 12.92 2.15 -8.90
N GLN A 140 11.72 1.91 -8.37
CA GLN A 140 10.95 2.89 -7.61
C GLN A 140 10.69 2.33 -6.20
N PRO A 141 11.38 2.81 -5.16
CA PRO A 141 11.28 2.26 -3.81
C PRO A 141 9.86 2.27 -3.23
N SER A 142 9.09 3.32 -3.52
CA SER A 142 7.71 3.48 -3.05
C SER A 142 6.85 4.23 -4.07
N LEU A 143 5.59 3.83 -4.18
CA LEU A 143 4.55 4.49 -4.96
C LEU A 143 3.43 4.96 -4.01
N VAL A 144 3.34 6.27 -3.81
CA VAL A 144 2.39 6.91 -2.87
C VAL A 144 1.24 7.52 -3.65
N LEU A 145 0.03 6.98 -3.45
CA LEU A 145 -1.16 7.30 -4.23
C LEU A 145 -2.33 7.72 -3.33
N SER A 146 -3.19 8.57 -3.87
CA SER A 146 -4.41 9.01 -3.21
C SER A 146 -5.39 9.50 -4.28
N ILE A 147 -6.70 9.43 -4.02
CA ILE A 147 -7.67 10.05 -4.93
C ILE A 147 -7.57 11.58 -4.89
N ASP A 148 -7.33 12.13 -3.71
CA ASP A 148 -7.33 13.57 -3.47
C ASP A 148 -5.95 14.22 -3.67
N ALA A 149 -4.89 13.40 -3.80
CA ALA A 149 -3.49 13.81 -3.95
C ALA A 149 -2.93 14.71 -2.83
N GLY A 150 -1.62 14.98 -2.93
CA GLY A 150 -0.91 15.90 -2.06
C GLY A 150 -0.63 15.33 -0.68
N THR A 151 -0.20 16.20 0.23
CA THR A 151 0.09 15.84 1.63
C THR A 151 -1.09 16.11 2.55
N GLY A 152 -1.88 17.15 2.26
CA GLY A 152 -2.79 17.74 3.24
C GLY A 152 -2.03 18.32 4.43
N PHE A 153 -2.70 18.39 5.58
CA PHE A 153 -2.15 18.80 6.87
C PHE A 153 -2.65 17.85 7.96
N LEU A 154 -2.03 17.88 9.16
CA LEU A 154 -2.42 17.01 10.28
C LEU A 154 -3.94 16.99 10.45
N SER A 155 -4.51 15.80 10.66
CA SER A 155 -5.94 15.46 10.75
C SER A 155 -6.71 15.50 9.42
N ARG A 156 -6.22 16.21 8.42
CA ARG A 156 -6.82 16.42 7.09
C ARG A 156 -5.83 15.94 6.03
N THR A 157 -5.13 14.85 6.31
CA THR A 157 -4.07 14.36 5.44
C THR A 157 -4.63 13.94 4.07
N GLY A 158 -3.83 14.14 3.03
CA GLY A 158 -4.07 13.64 1.68
C GLY A 158 -3.27 12.36 1.37
N THR A 159 -2.48 11.90 2.34
CA THR A 159 -1.57 10.76 2.25
C THR A 159 -1.56 9.96 3.54
N ILE A 160 -1.31 8.66 3.45
CA ILE A 160 -1.07 7.76 4.59
C ILE A 160 0.42 7.38 4.74
N SER A 161 1.27 7.95 3.89
CA SER A 161 2.70 7.63 3.81
C SER A 161 3.52 8.75 4.44
N TYR A 162 4.39 8.38 5.39
CA TYR A 162 5.25 9.31 6.12
C TYR A 162 6.70 8.80 6.09
N ASP A 163 7.66 9.68 5.78
CA ASP A 163 9.09 9.34 5.65
C ASP A 163 9.75 8.98 7.00
N LEU A 164 11.07 8.72 6.98
CA LEU A 164 11.81 8.29 8.18
C LEU A 164 11.75 9.33 9.32
N GLU A 165 11.58 10.61 8.98
CA GLU A 165 11.44 11.74 9.90
C GLU A 165 9.96 12.04 10.23
N GLY A 166 9.02 11.25 9.70
CA GLY A 166 7.59 11.40 9.94
C GLY A 166 6.92 12.51 9.16
N ARG A 167 7.54 13.04 8.11
CA ARG A 167 6.97 14.07 7.23
C ARG A 167 6.07 13.41 6.18
N PRO A 168 4.93 14.03 5.85
CA PRO A 168 3.98 13.45 4.88
C PRO A 168 4.57 13.45 3.47
N ILE A 169 4.49 12.31 2.78
CA ILE A 169 4.93 12.17 1.40
C ILE A 169 3.78 12.53 0.46
N PRO A 170 3.96 13.48 -0.49
CA PRO A 170 2.90 13.88 -1.42
C PRO A 170 2.38 12.70 -2.25
N ALA A 171 1.06 12.48 -2.22
CA ALA A 171 0.41 11.44 -3.00
C ALA A 171 0.09 11.91 -4.43
N GLU A 172 0.18 11.00 -5.39
CA GLU A 172 -0.18 11.22 -6.80
C GLU A 172 -1.58 10.63 -7.11
N ASN A 173 -2.36 11.32 -7.93
CA ASN A 173 -3.72 10.93 -8.32
C ASN A 173 -3.97 10.89 -9.83
N SER A 174 -3.02 11.29 -10.67
CA SER A 174 -3.17 11.29 -12.12
C SER A 174 -2.69 9.98 -12.73
N PRO A 175 -3.57 9.18 -13.36
CA PRO A 175 -3.18 7.93 -14.01
C PRO A 175 -2.08 8.13 -15.06
N ARG A 176 -2.17 9.19 -15.87
CA ARG A 176 -1.12 9.54 -16.84
C ARG A 176 0.23 9.84 -16.18
N ARG A 177 0.28 10.62 -15.09
CA ARG A 177 1.56 10.90 -14.40
C ARG A 177 2.13 9.66 -13.73
N VAL A 178 1.29 8.80 -13.15
CA VAL A 178 1.71 7.51 -12.60
C VAL A 178 2.28 6.61 -13.70
N PHE A 179 1.55 6.45 -14.82
CA PHE A 179 2.02 5.68 -15.96
C PHE A 179 3.35 6.19 -16.51
N ASP A 180 3.45 7.50 -16.73
CA ASP A 180 4.68 8.12 -17.24
C ASP A 180 5.84 7.91 -16.26
N ARG A 181 5.60 8.00 -14.94
CA ARG A 181 6.63 7.75 -13.93
C ARG A 181 7.10 6.30 -13.89
N LEU A 182 6.23 5.34 -14.19
CA LEU A 182 6.53 3.90 -14.10
C LEU A 182 7.12 3.33 -15.40
N PHE A 183 6.60 3.74 -16.56
CA PHE A 183 6.81 3.03 -17.83
C PHE A 183 7.48 3.87 -18.94
N ARG A 184 7.65 5.19 -18.82
CA ARG A 184 8.23 6.01 -19.91
C ARG A 184 9.72 5.82 -20.17
N VAL A 185 10.42 5.01 -19.37
CA VAL A 185 11.86 4.73 -19.55
C VAL A 185 12.15 4.18 -20.96
N ASP A 186 11.17 3.60 -21.66
CA ASP A 186 11.38 2.96 -22.97
C ASP A 186 11.51 3.90 -24.20
N ARG A 187 11.43 5.23 -24.08
CA ARG A 187 11.41 6.12 -25.27
C ARG A 187 12.55 7.13 -25.42
N VAL A 188 13.28 7.41 -24.35
CA VAL A 188 14.49 8.25 -24.41
C VAL A 188 15.65 7.34 -24.80
N SER A 189 16.59 7.78 -25.66
CA SER A 189 17.73 6.90 -25.94
C SER A 189 18.41 6.61 -24.61
N LEU A 190 18.61 5.32 -24.26
CA LEU A 190 19.23 4.92 -22.98
C LEU A 190 20.53 5.71 -22.71
N GLN A 191 21.24 6.10 -23.77
CA GLN A 191 22.41 6.98 -23.69
C GLN A 191 22.08 8.39 -23.19
N SER A 192 21.02 9.03 -23.67
CA SER A 192 20.60 10.36 -23.23
C SER A 192 20.05 10.35 -21.79
N GLU A 193 19.31 9.32 -21.40
CA GLU A 193 18.87 9.15 -20.00
C GLU A 193 20.05 8.92 -19.07
N ARG A 194 21.02 8.08 -19.47
CA ARG A 194 22.26 7.86 -18.72
C ARG A 194 23.08 9.14 -18.58
N ALA A 195 23.16 9.94 -19.65
CA ALA A 195 23.86 11.22 -19.61
C ALA A 195 23.17 12.21 -18.66
N GLU A 196 21.83 12.23 -18.64
CA GLU A 196 21.06 13.07 -17.72
C GLU A 196 21.21 12.62 -16.26
N LEU A 197 21.10 11.31 -15.98
CA LEU A 197 21.30 10.76 -14.64
C LEU A 197 22.70 11.08 -14.10
N ARG A 198 23.75 10.87 -14.91
CA ARG A 198 25.13 11.22 -14.53
C ARG A 198 25.31 12.70 -14.28
N ARG A 199 24.63 13.57 -15.04
CA ARG A 199 24.64 15.01 -14.81
C ARG A 199 23.98 15.35 -13.47
N ARG A 200 22.84 14.73 -13.14
CA ARG A 200 22.14 14.94 -11.87
C ARG A 200 22.97 14.47 -10.68
N ILE A 201 23.60 13.29 -10.78
CA ILE A 201 24.53 12.77 -9.74
C ILE A 201 25.64 13.79 -9.47
N ARG A 202 26.38 14.21 -10.51
CA ARG A 202 27.45 15.21 -10.37
C ARG A 202 26.99 16.53 -9.75
N LEU A 203 25.77 16.97 -10.05
CA LEU A 203 25.20 18.18 -9.44
C LEU A 203 24.92 17.97 -7.95
N VAL A 204 24.34 16.84 -7.57
CA VAL A 204 24.07 16.49 -6.17
C VAL A 204 25.40 16.37 -5.40
N ASP A 205 26.41 15.70 -5.95
CA ASP A 205 27.74 15.57 -5.36
C ASP A 205 28.36 16.94 -5.08
N ALA A 206 28.31 17.85 -6.07
CA ALA A 206 28.84 19.21 -5.93
C ALA A 206 28.10 20.03 -4.86
N VAL A 207 26.77 19.85 -4.76
CA VAL A 207 25.96 20.49 -3.72
C VAL A 207 26.28 19.89 -2.34
N LEU A 208 26.45 18.56 -2.23
CA LEU A 208 26.84 17.88 -1.00
C LEU A 208 28.22 18.34 -0.50
N GLU A 209 29.20 18.45 -1.39
CA GLU A 209 30.54 18.97 -1.07
C GLU A 209 30.45 20.42 -0.55
N SER A 210 29.68 21.26 -1.24
CA SER A 210 29.46 22.66 -0.84
C SER A 210 28.75 22.76 0.51
N ALA A 211 27.73 21.92 0.74
CA ALA A 211 26.95 21.88 1.97
C ALA A 211 27.80 21.42 3.16
N ARG A 212 28.64 20.37 3.00
CA ARG A 212 29.58 19.90 4.04
C ARG A 212 30.62 20.97 4.38
N SER A 213 31.15 21.68 3.37
CA SER A 213 32.09 22.80 3.58
C SER A 213 31.45 23.96 4.34
N LEU A 214 30.19 24.28 4.03
CA LEU A 214 29.42 25.29 4.76
C LEU A 214 29.15 24.87 6.20
N GLN A 215 28.74 23.62 6.44
CA GLN A 215 28.45 23.09 7.78
C GLN A 215 29.63 23.24 8.75
N GLN A 216 30.86 23.04 8.28
CA GLN A 216 32.08 23.22 9.08
C GLN A 216 32.26 24.66 9.58
N ARG A 217 31.71 25.65 8.87
CA ARG A 217 31.83 27.09 9.16
C ARG A 217 30.66 27.65 9.95
N LEU A 218 29.57 26.90 10.10
CA LEU A 218 28.36 27.34 10.79
C LEU A 218 28.46 27.17 12.31
N GLY A 219 27.76 28.05 13.03
CA GLY A 219 27.53 27.93 14.47
C GLY A 219 26.53 26.83 14.81
N GLN A 220 26.45 26.45 16.09
CA GLN A 220 25.69 25.27 16.54
C GLN A 220 24.23 25.23 16.07
N SER A 221 23.50 26.35 16.11
CA SER A 221 22.08 26.41 15.73
C SER A 221 21.83 26.25 14.22
N ASP A 222 22.80 26.62 13.38
CA ASP A 222 22.67 26.50 11.92
C ASP A 222 23.13 25.13 11.42
N ARG A 223 23.92 24.42 12.22
CA ARG A 223 24.34 23.03 11.93
C ARG A 223 23.16 22.07 11.92
N ASP A 224 22.24 22.19 12.89
CA ASP A 224 21.07 21.32 12.96
C ASP A 224 20.20 21.43 11.69
N ARG A 225 19.99 22.65 11.17
CA ARG A 225 19.27 22.86 9.90
C ARG A 225 20.04 22.33 8.69
N MET A 226 21.37 22.45 8.70
CA MET A 226 22.21 21.90 7.64
C MET A 226 22.27 20.38 7.67
N ASP A 227 22.18 19.75 8.84
CA ASP A 227 22.11 18.30 8.99
C ASP A 227 20.82 17.75 8.36
N GLU A 228 19.68 18.42 8.56
CA GLU A 228 18.43 18.07 7.87
C GLU A 228 18.56 18.20 6.34
N TYR A 229 19.17 19.30 5.87
CA TYR A 229 19.38 19.52 4.44
C TYR A 229 20.32 18.47 3.81
N LEU A 230 21.42 18.13 4.50
CA LEU A 230 22.36 17.11 4.07
C LEU A 230 21.72 15.72 4.05
N THR A 231 20.88 15.41 5.03
CA THR A 231 20.12 14.15 5.07
C THR A 231 19.23 14.03 3.83
N SER A 232 18.45 15.07 3.52
CA SER A 232 17.60 15.10 2.32
C SER A 232 18.40 14.94 1.01
N LEU A 233 19.58 15.56 0.91
CA LEU A 233 20.45 15.43 -0.27
C LEU A 233 21.03 14.01 -0.42
N ASN A 234 21.44 13.37 0.68
CA ASN A 234 21.93 12.00 0.65
C ASN A 234 20.83 11.02 0.16
N GLU A 235 19.57 11.26 0.50
CA GLU A 235 18.45 10.46 -0.01
C GLU A 235 18.25 10.62 -1.52
N VAL A 236 18.42 11.84 -2.04
CA VAL A 236 18.35 12.13 -3.47
C VAL A 236 19.50 11.46 -4.20
N GLU A 237 20.72 11.55 -3.67
CA GLU A 237 21.92 10.85 -4.19
C GLU A 237 21.68 9.34 -4.28
N ALA A 238 21.29 8.71 -3.18
CA ALA A 238 21.01 7.27 -3.14
C ALA A 238 19.94 6.84 -4.15
N ARG A 239 18.91 7.68 -4.39
CA ARG A 239 17.88 7.41 -5.39
C ARG A 239 18.44 7.49 -6.82
N LEU A 240 19.31 8.45 -7.10
CA LEU A 240 19.94 8.61 -8.42
C LEU A 240 20.91 7.46 -8.70
N GLU A 241 21.69 7.03 -7.71
CA GLU A 241 22.56 5.86 -7.83
C GLU A 241 21.76 4.58 -8.13
N MET A 242 20.63 4.37 -7.45
CA MET A 242 19.76 3.23 -7.78
C MET A 242 19.20 3.35 -9.19
N SER A 243 18.79 4.55 -9.61
CA SER A 243 18.30 4.77 -10.98
C SER A 243 19.37 4.41 -12.01
N GLU A 244 20.64 4.73 -11.77
CA GLU A 244 21.75 4.32 -12.65
C GLU A 244 21.94 2.80 -12.69
N ARG A 245 21.73 2.07 -11.59
CA ARG A 245 21.82 0.60 -11.58
C ARG A 245 20.71 -0.07 -12.37
N TRP A 246 19.51 0.50 -12.34
CA TRP A 246 18.33 -0.06 -12.98
C TRP A 246 18.15 0.33 -14.44
N ILE A 247 18.94 1.30 -14.94
CA ILE A 247 18.81 1.81 -16.31
C ILE A 247 19.05 0.75 -17.40
N ASP A 248 19.99 -0.17 -17.15
CA ASP A 248 20.41 -1.20 -18.11
C ASP A 248 19.61 -2.51 -17.93
N ILE A 249 18.75 -2.59 -16.91
CA ILE A 249 17.86 -3.74 -16.69
C ILE A 249 16.60 -3.49 -17.52
N PRO A 250 16.14 -4.42 -18.38
CA PRO A 250 14.88 -4.24 -19.11
C PRO A 250 13.66 -4.42 -18.19
N LEU A 251 12.55 -3.75 -18.51
CA LEU A 251 11.26 -4.06 -17.87
C LEU A 251 10.70 -5.34 -18.47
N LYS A 252 9.92 -6.08 -17.68
CA LYS A 252 9.07 -7.14 -18.23
C LYS A 252 8.05 -6.51 -19.16
N ASP A 253 7.91 -7.04 -20.38
CA ASP A 253 6.90 -6.56 -21.33
C ASP A 253 5.51 -6.56 -20.68
N GLN A 254 4.82 -5.42 -20.78
CA GLN A 254 3.50 -5.22 -20.19
C GLN A 254 2.43 -5.03 -21.27
N ASP A 255 1.23 -5.52 -21.02
CA ASP A 255 0.05 -5.21 -21.82
C ASP A 255 -0.67 -4.00 -21.24
N TYR A 256 -0.58 -2.88 -21.96
CA TYR A 256 -1.25 -1.62 -21.60
C TYR A 256 -2.67 -1.52 -22.17
N THR A 257 -3.16 -2.54 -22.86
CA THR A 257 -4.49 -2.55 -23.48
C THR A 257 -5.57 -2.39 -22.42
N GLY A 258 -6.51 -1.46 -22.66
CA GLY A 258 -7.62 -1.19 -21.76
C GLY A 258 -7.31 -0.23 -20.61
N LEU A 259 -6.08 0.31 -20.51
CA LEU A 259 -5.80 1.42 -19.61
C LEU A 259 -6.37 2.73 -20.15
N ASN A 260 -7.24 3.38 -19.38
CA ASN A 260 -7.72 4.72 -19.67
C ASN A 260 -6.88 5.77 -18.93
N LEU A 261 -5.75 6.18 -19.50
CA LEU A 261 -4.85 7.14 -18.85
C LEU A 261 -5.41 8.57 -18.75
N GLU A 262 -6.51 8.87 -19.45
CA GLU A 262 -7.17 10.17 -19.42
C GLU A 262 -8.26 10.27 -18.35
N VAL A 263 -8.61 9.16 -17.69
CA VAL A 263 -9.59 9.20 -16.60
C VAL A 263 -9.08 10.07 -15.45
N THR A 264 -9.97 10.89 -14.93
CA THR A 264 -9.73 11.76 -13.79
C THR A 264 -10.56 11.30 -12.60
N ASN A 265 -10.19 11.76 -11.40
CA ASN A 265 -10.98 11.55 -10.19
C ASN A 265 -12.33 12.30 -10.21
N GLU A 266 -12.58 13.14 -11.23
CA GLU A 266 -13.86 13.82 -11.46
C GLU A 266 -14.81 13.03 -12.38
N ASP A 267 -14.35 11.95 -13.02
CA ASP A 267 -15.16 11.11 -13.91
C ASP A 267 -15.93 10.03 -13.14
N ASP A 268 -16.15 8.88 -13.78
CA ASP A 268 -16.73 7.67 -13.19
C ASP A 268 -15.79 7.06 -12.13
N PRO A 269 -16.25 6.90 -10.88
CA PRO A 269 -15.43 6.33 -9.82
C PRO A 269 -14.88 4.94 -10.14
N ALA A 270 -15.67 4.05 -10.76
CA ALA A 270 -15.24 2.69 -11.06
C ALA A 270 -14.08 2.70 -12.06
N GLU A 271 -14.19 3.43 -13.15
CA GLU A 271 -13.14 3.54 -14.16
C GLU A 271 -11.84 4.12 -13.59
N TYR A 272 -11.96 5.15 -12.74
CA TYR A 272 -10.80 5.73 -12.05
C TYR A 272 -10.10 4.72 -11.13
N TYR A 273 -10.84 4.05 -10.24
CA TYR A 273 -10.29 3.02 -9.36
C TYR A 273 -9.62 1.89 -10.15
N ARG A 274 -10.30 1.38 -11.18
CA ARG A 274 -9.80 0.30 -12.02
C ARG A 274 -8.50 0.69 -12.70
N THR A 275 -8.41 1.90 -13.24
CA THR A 275 -7.18 2.37 -13.89
C THR A 275 -6.04 2.49 -12.88
N MET A 276 -6.27 3.05 -11.70
CA MET A 276 -5.24 3.16 -10.66
C MET A 276 -4.79 1.77 -10.15
N PHE A 277 -5.72 0.85 -9.89
CA PHE A 277 -5.38 -0.52 -9.51
C PHE A 277 -4.67 -1.30 -10.62
N ASP A 278 -5.05 -1.10 -11.88
CA ASP A 278 -4.39 -1.72 -13.02
C ASP A 278 -2.94 -1.22 -13.13
N LEU A 279 -2.68 0.07 -12.90
CA LEU A 279 -1.32 0.61 -12.86
C LEU A 279 -0.49 0.01 -11.71
N ILE A 280 -1.09 -0.16 -10.51
CA ILE A 280 -0.43 -0.83 -9.38
C ILE A 280 -0.10 -2.28 -9.74
N ALA A 281 -1.05 -3.01 -10.34
CA ALA A 281 -0.86 -4.41 -10.70
C ALA A 281 0.25 -4.59 -11.74
N LEU A 282 0.28 -3.74 -12.77
CA LEU A 282 1.35 -3.72 -13.77
C LEU A 282 2.70 -3.33 -13.16
N ALA A 283 2.72 -2.39 -12.20
CA ALA A 283 3.96 -2.02 -11.50
C ALA A 283 4.54 -3.19 -10.70
N PHE A 284 3.69 -4.01 -10.09
CA PHE A 284 4.12 -5.22 -9.39
C PHE A 284 4.54 -6.33 -10.35
N ASP A 285 3.79 -6.57 -11.42
CA ASP A 285 4.13 -7.58 -12.44
C ASP A 285 5.47 -7.26 -13.13
N ALA A 286 5.70 -5.99 -13.46
CA ALA A 286 6.94 -5.49 -14.03
C ALA A 286 8.07 -5.30 -13.01
N ASP A 287 7.84 -5.62 -11.74
CA ASP A 287 8.84 -5.57 -10.68
C ASP A 287 9.42 -4.17 -10.41
N ILE A 288 8.65 -3.12 -10.73
CA ILE A 288 9.09 -1.72 -10.69
C ILE A 288 9.19 -1.21 -9.27
N THR A 289 8.27 -1.64 -8.39
CA THR A 289 8.16 -1.19 -7.00
C THR A 289 7.83 -2.33 -6.04
N ARG A 290 8.13 -2.10 -4.75
CA ARG A 290 7.98 -3.06 -3.65
C ARG A 290 7.00 -2.60 -2.59
N SER A 291 6.67 -1.31 -2.58
CA SER A 291 5.84 -0.69 -1.56
C SER A 291 4.89 0.28 -2.23
N VAL A 292 3.59 0.09 -1.99
CA VAL A 292 2.53 0.94 -2.55
C VAL A 292 1.61 1.36 -1.41
N THR A 293 1.23 2.63 -1.37
CA THR A 293 0.13 3.12 -0.55
C THR A 293 -0.94 3.72 -1.44
N PHE A 294 -2.21 3.43 -1.18
CA PHE A 294 -3.33 4.05 -1.90
C PHE A 294 -4.45 4.46 -0.94
N MET A 295 -4.60 5.76 -0.76
CA MET A 295 -5.66 6.37 0.05
C MET A 295 -6.91 6.61 -0.81
N LEU A 296 -8.00 5.91 -0.50
CA LEU A 296 -9.24 5.96 -1.28
C LEU A 296 -10.11 7.16 -0.90
N ASN A 297 -10.14 7.54 0.39
CA ASN A 297 -10.94 8.65 0.88
C ASN A 297 -10.22 9.41 2.00
N ARG A 298 -10.57 10.69 2.18
CA ARG A 298 -10.14 11.53 3.32
C ARG A 298 -11.15 11.50 4.46
N GLU A 299 -10.66 11.67 5.68
CA GLU A 299 -11.48 11.67 6.90
C GLU A 299 -12.45 12.86 6.95
N ASP A 300 -12.04 14.04 6.48
CA ASP A 300 -12.73 15.31 6.67
C ASP A 300 -13.90 15.61 5.73
N GLY A 301 -14.14 14.74 4.74
CA GLY A 301 -15.17 14.96 3.72
C GLY A 301 -14.89 16.15 2.78
N MET A 302 -13.67 16.70 2.76
CA MET A 302 -13.33 17.87 1.90
C MET A 302 -12.75 17.48 0.53
N GLY A 303 -12.48 16.20 0.31
CA GLY A 303 -11.95 15.67 -0.95
C GLY A 303 -12.99 15.37 -2.02
N ILE A 304 -12.56 15.25 -3.29
CA ILE A 304 -13.41 14.78 -4.39
C ILE A 304 -13.91 13.35 -4.13
N SER A 305 -13.10 12.54 -3.42
CA SER A 305 -13.45 11.19 -2.99
C SER A 305 -14.73 11.17 -2.15
N ASN A 306 -15.04 12.25 -1.42
CA ASN A 306 -16.27 12.37 -0.63
C ASN A 306 -17.54 12.34 -1.51
N THR A 307 -17.43 12.76 -2.77
CA THR A 307 -18.56 12.81 -3.71
C THR A 307 -18.87 11.47 -4.38
N PHE A 308 -17.97 10.48 -4.26
CA PHE A 308 -18.08 9.22 -5.02
C PHE A 308 -19.36 8.45 -4.73
N PRO A 309 -19.83 8.29 -3.48
CA PRO A 309 -21.13 7.69 -3.21
C PRO A 309 -22.29 8.32 -3.99
N LEU A 310 -22.31 9.65 -4.15
CA LEU A 310 -23.36 10.34 -4.91
C LEU A 310 -23.32 9.96 -6.39
N LYS A 311 -22.13 9.86 -6.97
CA LYS A 311 -21.93 9.41 -8.37
C LYS A 311 -22.35 7.96 -8.58
N LEU A 312 -22.32 7.15 -7.51
CA LEU A 312 -22.83 5.78 -7.49
C LEU A 312 -24.35 5.69 -7.25
N GLY A 313 -25.04 6.83 -7.15
CA GLY A 313 -26.48 6.90 -6.91
C GLY A 313 -26.89 6.69 -5.44
N LEU A 314 -25.96 6.79 -4.50
CA LEU A 314 -26.25 6.72 -3.06
C LEU A 314 -26.74 8.06 -2.53
N SER A 315 -27.45 8.03 -1.40
CA SER A 315 -28.22 9.19 -0.91
C SER A 315 -27.38 10.34 -0.36
N LYS A 316 -26.14 10.10 0.09
CA LYS A 316 -25.30 11.09 0.79
C LYS A 316 -23.81 10.94 0.42
N PRO A 317 -22.99 11.98 0.60
CA PRO A 317 -21.53 11.88 0.51
C PRO A 317 -20.93 10.87 1.50
N HIS A 318 -19.70 10.40 1.24
CA HIS A 318 -19.01 9.38 2.03
C HIS A 318 -18.97 9.69 3.54
N HIS A 319 -18.48 10.88 3.90
CA HIS A 319 -18.38 11.30 5.29
C HIS A 319 -19.76 11.38 5.98
N ASN A 320 -20.82 11.72 5.25
CA ASN A 320 -22.16 11.70 5.83
C ASN A 320 -22.72 10.28 6.01
N LEU A 321 -22.37 9.35 5.12
CA LEU A 321 -22.75 7.95 5.22
C LEU A 321 -22.09 7.26 6.41
N SER A 322 -20.82 7.55 6.69
CA SER A 322 -20.11 6.98 7.86
C SER A 322 -20.65 7.46 9.23
N HIS A 323 -21.42 8.55 9.25
CA HIS A 323 -22.13 9.05 10.44
C HIS A 323 -23.58 8.59 10.52
N ALA A 324 -24.07 7.81 9.56
CA ALA A 324 -25.46 7.38 9.54
C ALA A 324 -25.80 6.44 10.71
N THR A 325 -26.89 6.74 11.40
CA THR A 325 -27.42 5.92 12.50
C THR A 325 -28.74 5.23 12.14
N ASP A 326 -29.40 5.70 11.09
CA ASP A 326 -30.64 5.13 10.54
C ASP A 326 -30.35 3.97 9.59
N LYS A 327 -31.34 3.09 9.40
CA LYS A 327 -31.22 1.88 8.59
C LYS A 327 -30.86 2.16 7.13
N GLU A 328 -31.45 3.19 6.53
CA GLU A 328 -31.24 3.50 5.10
C GLU A 328 -29.81 4.01 4.87
N GLY A 329 -29.33 4.91 5.71
CA GLY A 329 -27.97 5.44 5.63
C GLY A 329 -26.90 4.37 5.90
N GLN A 330 -27.10 3.47 6.89
CA GLN A 330 -26.18 2.36 7.13
C GLN A 330 -26.14 1.34 5.98
N LEU A 331 -27.30 1.10 5.35
CA LEU A 331 -27.38 0.26 4.16
C LEU A 331 -26.67 0.91 2.97
N ASP A 332 -26.84 2.22 2.75
CA ASP A 332 -26.12 2.93 1.69
C ASP A 332 -24.61 2.98 1.93
N PHE A 333 -24.16 3.12 3.19
CA PHE A 333 -22.75 2.99 3.51
C PHE A 333 -22.22 1.58 3.19
N ALA A 334 -22.98 0.53 3.54
CA ALA A 334 -22.63 -0.84 3.22
C ALA A 334 -22.60 -1.15 1.71
N LYS A 335 -23.44 -0.48 0.90
CA LYS A 335 -23.37 -0.55 -0.56
C LYS A 335 -22.13 0.14 -1.11
N HIS A 336 -21.63 1.18 -0.45
CA HIS A 336 -20.34 1.76 -0.80
C HIS A 336 -19.20 0.78 -0.51
N ASP A 337 -19.23 0.10 0.64
CA ASP A 337 -18.28 -0.98 0.96
C ASP A 337 -18.32 -2.10 -0.09
N LEU A 338 -19.52 -2.50 -0.54
CA LEU A 338 -19.70 -3.46 -1.65
C LEU A 338 -19.00 -2.97 -2.92
N PHE A 339 -19.18 -1.70 -3.29
CA PHE A 339 -18.54 -1.12 -4.47
C PHE A 339 -17.00 -1.17 -4.36
N LEU A 340 -16.43 -0.84 -3.20
CA LEU A 340 -14.98 -0.93 -2.97
C LEU A 340 -14.49 -2.39 -3.05
N SER A 341 -15.22 -3.33 -2.44
CA SER A 341 -14.93 -4.77 -2.53
C SER A 341 -14.92 -5.29 -3.97
N GLN A 342 -15.79 -4.76 -4.85
CA GLN A 342 -15.77 -5.11 -6.28
C GLN A 342 -14.49 -4.62 -6.98
N GLN A 343 -14.02 -3.41 -6.68
CA GLN A 343 -12.79 -2.89 -7.28
C GLN A 343 -11.56 -3.65 -6.78
N ILE A 344 -11.53 -3.95 -5.47
CA ILE A 344 -10.46 -4.74 -4.84
C ILE A 344 -10.46 -6.17 -5.39
N SER A 345 -11.61 -6.82 -5.52
CA SER A 345 -11.71 -8.17 -6.11
C SER A 345 -11.10 -8.20 -7.51
N ARG A 346 -11.41 -7.23 -8.36
CA ARG A 346 -10.81 -7.13 -9.70
C ARG A 346 -9.29 -6.92 -9.65
N PHE A 347 -8.81 -6.06 -8.75
CA PHE A 347 -7.37 -5.87 -8.53
C PHE A 347 -6.67 -7.17 -8.13
N LEU A 348 -7.25 -7.92 -7.18
CA LEU A 348 -6.75 -9.21 -6.75
C LEU A 348 -6.77 -10.24 -7.89
N THR A 349 -7.79 -10.24 -8.75
CA THR A 349 -7.83 -11.11 -9.94
C THR A 349 -6.63 -10.85 -10.85
N LYS A 350 -6.22 -9.59 -11.02
CA LYS A 350 -5.03 -9.27 -11.81
C LYS A 350 -3.75 -9.74 -11.15
N LEU A 351 -3.56 -9.44 -9.86
CA LEU A 351 -2.38 -9.90 -9.12
C LEU A 351 -2.27 -11.42 -9.09
N ASP A 352 -3.40 -12.13 -9.03
CA ASP A 352 -3.41 -13.59 -9.02
C ASP A 352 -3.18 -14.20 -10.41
N GLY A 353 -3.65 -13.53 -11.46
CA GLY A 353 -3.39 -13.91 -12.85
C GLY A 353 -1.94 -13.69 -13.27
N TYR A 354 -1.29 -12.66 -12.74
CA TYR A 354 0.13 -12.38 -12.97
C TYR A 354 1.02 -13.37 -12.23
N GLN A 355 2.09 -13.78 -12.90
CA GLN A 355 3.02 -14.79 -12.39
C GLN A 355 4.37 -14.16 -12.05
N ASP A 356 4.78 -14.34 -10.80
CA ASP A 356 6.19 -14.38 -10.46
C ASP A 356 6.76 -15.77 -10.78
N ARG A 357 8.05 -15.98 -10.53
CA ARG A 357 8.76 -17.23 -10.89
C ARG A 357 8.02 -18.50 -10.44
N LEU A 358 7.71 -18.63 -9.15
CA LEU A 358 7.19 -19.87 -8.54
C LEU A 358 5.74 -19.77 -8.01
N ALA A 359 5.15 -18.58 -8.04
CA ALA A 359 3.83 -18.30 -7.46
C ALA A 359 3.21 -17.07 -8.15
N SER A 360 1.93 -16.78 -7.90
CA SER A 360 1.34 -15.55 -8.45
C SER A 360 1.96 -14.30 -7.82
N VAL A 361 1.79 -13.15 -8.46
CA VAL A 361 2.21 -11.87 -7.87
C VAL A 361 1.47 -11.64 -6.56
N LEU A 362 0.21 -12.06 -6.45
CA LEU A 362 -0.56 -12.01 -5.20
C LEU A 362 0.07 -12.88 -4.10
N ASP A 363 0.55 -14.08 -4.43
CA ASP A 363 1.20 -14.96 -3.45
C ASP A 363 2.50 -14.37 -2.88
N ASN A 364 3.17 -13.46 -3.59
CA ASN A 364 4.34 -12.72 -3.12
C ASN A 364 4.06 -11.26 -2.70
N THR A 365 2.78 -10.89 -2.55
CA THR A 365 2.38 -9.53 -2.16
C THR A 365 1.48 -9.57 -0.95
N VAL A 366 1.85 -8.87 0.13
CA VAL A 366 0.93 -8.60 1.25
C VAL A 366 0.12 -7.35 0.93
N VAL A 367 -1.18 -7.50 0.74
CA VAL A 367 -2.12 -6.38 0.64
C VAL A 367 -2.81 -6.20 1.99
N LEU A 368 -2.64 -5.02 2.58
CA LEU A 368 -3.32 -4.58 3.79
C LEU A 368 -4.45 -3.62 3.37
N PHE A 369 -5.70 -4.00 3.63
CA PHE A 369 -6.86 -3.14 3.41
C PHE A 369 -7.58 -2.84 4.72
N GLY A 370 -7.92 -1.58 4.97
CA GLY A 370 -8.65 -1.24 6.18
C GLY A 370 -8.90 0.25 6.40
N SER A 371 -9.25 0.57 7.65
CA SER A 371 -9.53 1.93 8.10
C SER A 371 -8.94 2.20 9.49
N GLY A 372 -8.68 3.48 9.77
CA GLY A 372 -8.20 3.98 11.06
C GLY A 372 -9.34 4.24 12.06
N ALA A 373 -10.59 4.01 11.65
CA ALA A 373 -11.78 4.06 12.50
C ALA A 373 -12.71 2.86 12.21
N SER A 374 -13.59 2.48 13.15
CA SER A 374 -14.61 1.43 12.92
C SER A 374 -15.98 1.99 12.57
N THR A 375 -16.46 2.88 13.42
CA THR A 375 -17.68 3.71 13.28
C THR A 375 -17.23 5.16 13.48
N THR A 376 -18.13 6.13 13.65
CA THR A 376 -17.87 7.56 13.89
C THR A 376 -16.56 7.87 14.66
N HIS A 377 -15.46 7.93 13.91
CA HIS A 377 -14.06 8.09 14.37
C HIS A 377 -13.63 7.24 15.58
N ASN A 378 -14.19 6.05 15.75
CA ASN A 378 -13.83 5.15 16.83
C ASN A 378 -12.56 4.35 16.47
N SER A 379 -11.48 4.53 17.22
CA SER A 379 -10.18 3.86 17.00
C SER A 379 -10.09 2.43 17.52
N ARG A 380 -11.19 1.85 18.00
CA ARG A 380 -11.28 0.45 18.42
C ARG A 380 -12.03 -0.38 17.39
N ASN A 381 -11.75 -1.69 17.35
CA ASN A 381 -12.36 -2.63 16.40
C ASN A 381 -12.14 -2.21 14.93
N LEU A 382 -10.92 -1.79 14.62
CA LEU A 382 -10.54 -1.26 13.31
C LEU A 382 -10.77 -2.30 12.19
N PRO A 383 -11.60 -1.99 11.18
CA PRO A 383 -11.78 -2.83 10.00
C PRO A 383 -10.43 -3.08 9.32
N THR A 384 -10.00 -4.34 9.33
CA THR A 384 -8.70 -4.75 8.81
C THR A 384 -8.82 -6.07 8.07
N MET A 385 -8.24 -6.14 6.88
CA MET A 385 -8.13 -7.34 6.05
C MET A 385 -6.70 -7.46 5.53
N VAL A 386 -6.13 -8.66 5.62
CA VAL A 386 -4.82 -9.00 5.07
C VAL A 386 -5.02 -10.03 3.97
N ILE A 387 -4.38 -9.83 2.82
CA ILE A 387 -4.60 -10.59 1.59
C ILE A 387 -3.24 -10.91 0.94
N GLY A 388 -3.12 -12.09 0.32
CA GLY A 388 -1.94 -12.51 -0.42
C GLY A 388 -0.76 -12.90 0.46
N GLY A 389 0.45 -12.96 -0.08
CA GLY A 389 1.65 -13.27 0.71
C GLY A 389 1.72 -14.73 1.19
N THR A 390 0.96 -15.64 0.57
CA THR A 390 1.00 -17.09 0.89
C THR A 390 2.41 -17.67 0.70
N ALA A 391 3.14 -17.25 -0.34
CA ALA A 391 4.54 -17.60 -0.56
C ALA A 391 5.51 -16.91 0.42
N MET A 392 5.02 -15.95 1.21
CA MET A 392 5.76 -15.28 2.28
C MET A 392 5.47 -15.90 3.66
N GLY A 393 4.58 -16.90 3.74
CA GLY A 393 4.24 -17.62 4.97
C GLY A 393 2.94 -17.15 5.64
N LEU A 394 2.06 -16.46 4.92
CA LEU A 394 0.73 -16.12 5.43
C LEU A 394 -0.24 -17.31 5.23
N GLN A 395 -1.02 -17.61 6.26
CA GLN A 395 -2.07 -18.63 6.27
C GLN A 395 -3.46 -17.98 6.40
N HIS A 396 -4.25 -18.14 5.36
CA HIS A 396 -5.52 -17.43 5.18
C HIS A 396 -6.76 -18.31 5.41
N GLY A 397 -7.96 -17.76 5.16
CA GLY A 397 -9.23 -18.46 5.32
C GLY A 397 -9.91 -18.28 6.69
N GLN A 398 -9.41 -17.36 7.51
CA GLN A 398 -9.87 -17.16 8.90
C GLN A 398 -10.42 -15.75 9.16
N TYR A 399 -11.35 -15.66 10.11
CA TYR A 399 -11.72 -14.40 10.76
C TYR A 399 -11.11 -14.39 12.16
N TRP A 400 -10.00 -13.67 12.30
CA TRP A 400 -9.28 -13.54 13.55
C TRP A 400 -9.80 -12.35 14.36
N ARG A 401 -9.98 -12.52 15.67
CA ARG A 401 -10.46 -11.45 16.55
C ARG A 401 -9.75 -11.45 17.90
N SER A 402 -9.31 -10.28 18.35
CA SER A 402 -8.79 -10.04 19.70
C SER A 402 -9.02 -8.60 20.12
N ASP A 403 -9.79 -8.40 21.20
CA ASP A 403 -10.35 -7.09 21.58
C ASP A 403 -9.35 -6.11 22.24
N GLU A 404 -8.11 -6.53 22.45
CA GLU A 404 -7.05 -5.69 23.06
C GLU A 404 -5.73 -5.75 22.28
N THR A 405 -5.76 -6.19 21.02
CA THR A 405 -4.54 -6.23 20.20
C THR A 405 -4.31 -4.90 19.48
N ARG A 406 -3.06 -4.44 19.52
CA ARG A 406 -2.62 -3.23 18.84
C ARG A 406 -2.48 -3.48 17.35
N LEU A 407 -2.95 -2.57 16.51
CA LEU A 407 -2.79 -2.68 15.06
C LEU A 407 -1.30 -2.72 14.66
N SER A 408 -0.42 -2.05 15.41
CA SER A 408 1.04 -2.13 15.25
C SER A 408 1.62 -3.54 15.39
N ASN A 409 0.95 -4.47 16.09
CA ASN A 409 1.38 -5.88 16.14
C ASN A 409 1.18 -6.58 14.78
N VAL A 410 0.15 -6.18 14.01
CA VAL A 410 -0.03 -6.63 12.62
C VAL A 410 1.09 -6.09 11.76
N TYR A 411 1.47 -4.81 11.92
CA TYR A 411 2.55 -4.18 11.17
C TYR A 411 3.90 -4.85 11.40
N LEU A 412 4.23 -5.16 12.65
CA LEU A 412 5.43 -5.92 12.98
C LEU A 412 5.41 -7.32 12.33
N SER A 413 4.25 -7.98 12.31
CA SER A 413 4.09 -9.30 11.69
C SER A 413 4.26 -9.25 10.16
N ILE A 414 3.80 -8.17 9.52
CA ILE A 414 4.01 -7.89 8.09
C ILE A 414 5.50 -7.68 7.82
N LEU A 415 6.22 -6.88 8.62
CA LEU A 415 7.67 -6.67 8.47
C LEU A 415 8.43 -7.99 8.51
N ARG A 416 8.14 -8.87 9.47
CA ARG A 416 8.79 -10.19 9.56
C ARG A 416 8.47 -11.10 8.38
N SER A 417 7.23 -11.07 7.88
CA SER A 417 6.84 -11.78 6.66
C SER A 417 7.53 -11.22 5.41
N MET A 418 7.82 -9.93 5.38
CA MET A 418 8.67 -9.28 4.37
C MET A 418 10.16 -9.65 4.51
N GLY A 419 10.56 -10.36 5.56
CA GLY A 419 11.95 -10.74 5.83
C GLY A 419 12.76 -9.63 6.49
N ILE A 420 12.08 -8.64 7.08
CA ILE A 420 12.68 -7.52 7.81
C ILE A 420 12.68 -7.88 9.29
N ASP A 421 13.88 -8.07 9.84
CA ASP A 421 14.08 -8.45 11.25
C ASP A 421 14.01 -7.22 12.16
N ALA A 422 12.80 -6.71 12.33
CA ALA A 422 12.50 -5.61 13.26
C ALA A 422 12.12 -6.17 14.63
N GLU A 423 12.73 -5.62 15.69
CA GLU A 423 12.37 -5.97 17.07
C GLU A 423 11.00 -5.39 17.47
N SER A 424 10.68 -4.19 16.98
CA SER A 424 9.40 -3.50 17.22
C SER A 424 9.06 -2.55 16.07
N PHE A 425 7.78 -2.19 15.94
CA PHE A 425 7.31 -1.11 15.09
C PHE A 425 6.30 -0.26 15.85
N SER A 426 6.55 1.05 15.94
CA SER A 426 5.70 1.98 16.67
C SER A 426 5.45 1.48 18.11
N ASP A 427 4.20 1.37 18.53
CA ASP A 427 3.79 0.86 19.84
C ASP A 427 3.51 -0.65 19.88
N SER A 428 4.03 -1.44 18.93
CA SER A 428 3.87 -2.90 18.94
C SER A 428 4.38 -3.52 20.24
N THR A 429 3.65 -4.47 20.81
CA THR A 429 4.08 -5.27 21.98
C THR A 429 4.59 -6.66 21.60
N GLY A 430 4.52 -6.98 20.31
CA GLY A 430 4.86 -8.27 19.75
C GLY A 430 4.19 -8.44 18.40
N THR A 431 4.24 -9.66 17.88
CA THR A 431 3.58 -10.06 16.64
C THR A 431 2.29 -10.80 16.96
N ILE A 432 1.40 -10.93 15.98
CA ILE A 432 0.18 -11.73 16.11
C ILE A 432 0.44 -13.20 15.72
N ALA A 433 1.54 -13.75 16.25
CA ALA A 433 2.00 -15.12 15.98
C ALA A 433 0.92 -16.17 16.31
N GLU A 434 0.99 -17.33 15.66
CA GLU A 434 0.10 -18.51 15.83
C GLU A 434 -1.25 -18.48 15.08
N THR A 435 -1.45 -17.56 14.13
CA THR A 435 -2.69 -17.50 13.33
C THR A 435 -2.43 -17.30 11.85
N ILE A 436 -2.38 -16.06 11.39
CA ILE A 436 -2.24 -15.70 9.97
C ILE A 436 -0.76 -15.65 9.57
N PHE A 437 0.10 -15.18 10.47
CA PHE A 437 1.52 -14.97 10.20
C PHE A 437 2.30 -16.15 10.78
N THR A 438 2.79 -17.07 9.94
CA THR A 438 3.53 -18.26 10.42
C THR A 438 5.04 -18.11 10.35
N ARG A 439 5.52 -17.11 9.62
CA ARG A 439 6.93 -16.73 9.54
C ARG A 439 7.13 -15.47 10.38
N VAL A 440 7.28 -15.66 11.68
CA VAL A 440 7.28 -14.61 12.69
C VAL A 440 8.45 -14.79 13.65
#